data_AF-A0A357IZA1-F1
#
_entry.id   AF-A0A357IZA1-F1
#
_cell.length_a   1.000
_cell.length_b   1.000
_cell.length_c   1.000
_cell.angle_alpha   90.00
_cell.angle_beta   90.00
_cell.angle_gamma   90.00
#
_symmetry.space_group_name_H-M   'P 1'
#
loop_
_entity.id
_entity.type
_entity.pdbx_description
1 polymer ?
#
loop_
_entity_poly.entity_id
_entity_poly.type
_entity_poly.pdbx_seq_one_letter_code
_entity_poly.pdbx_strand_id
1 'polypeptide(L)'
;RRGALQLLTEAADPRELIWETGFGIDCIPSTLHLHRAGIEMAGDPGAMLRIAKEVRCLEYDYAIVDSPPGLSYEFRQAINMADIVLSPMTYDRWAVQGVGMLIDEVAKARKSGGSQRLLVVPSIVSGSEDEKLRQDMDGEVEFSRASILRKGVVKTALGRGRPLPSGSDSEEQFHRLSKELS
;
A
#
# COMPACT_ATOMS: atom_id res chain seq x y z
N ARG A 1 14.05 -17.34 8.76
CA ARG A 1 14.65 -15.99 8.94
C ARG A 1 13.54 -15.03 9.36
N ARG A 2 13.88 -13.99 10.13
CA ARG A 2 12.91 -13.05 10.74
C ARG A 2 12.48 -11.97 9.72
N GLY A 3 11.27 -11.46 9.86
CA GLY A 3 10.69 -10.45 8.95
C GLY A 3 9.36 -9.91 9.46
N ALA A 4 8.41 -9.64 8.56
CA ALA A 4 7.14 -8.97 8.88
C ALA A 4 6.32 -9.65 9.98
N LEU A 5 6.37 -10.99 10.10
CA LEU A 5 5.67 -11.68 11.20
C LEU A 5 6.24 -11.26 12.57
N GLN A 6 7.58 -11.25 12.70
CA GLN A 6 8.26 -10.85 13.94
C GLN A 6 8.00 -9.38 14.28
N LEU A 7 7.96 -8.52 13.27
CA LEU A 7 7.59 -7.11 13.44
C LEU A 7 6.22 -7.00 14.09
N LEU A 8 5.26 -7.79 13.61
CA LEU A 8 3.89 -7.74 14.10
C LEU A 8 3.75 -8.42 15.46
N THR A 9 4.32 -9.61 15.67
CA THR A 9 3.95 -10.49 16.80
C THR A 9 4.97 -10.58 17.92
N GLU A 10 6.22 -10.20 17.69
CA GLU A 10 7.29 -10.34 18.69
C GLU A 10 7.79 -9.00 19.24
N ALA A 11 7.22 -7.86 18.83
CA ALA A 11 7.70 -6.52 19.15
C ALA A 11 9.22 -6.37 18.91
N ALA A 12 9.69 -7.00 17.84
CA ALA A 12 11.09 -6.94 17.44
C ALA A 12 11.43 -5.55 16.91
N ASP A 13 12.62 -5.04 17.23
CA ASP A 13 13.10 -3.77 16.67
C ASP A 13 13.09 -3.87 15.13
N PRO A 14 12.36 -3.00 14.42
CA PRO A 14 12.29 -3.03 12.95
C PRO A 14 13.67 -3.00 12.29
N ARG A 15 14.68 -2.39 12.92
CA ARG A 15 16.05 -2.30 12.41
C ARG A 15 16.74 -3.65 12.28
N GLU A 16 16.39 -4.61 13.14
CA GLU A 16 16.92 -5.98 13.07
C GLU A 16 16.26 -6.82 11.96
N LEU A 17 15.16 -6.32 11.40
CA LEU A 17 14.33 -7.03 10.42
C LEU A 17 14.55 -6.54 9.00
N ILE A 18 15.37 -5.50 8.81
CA ILE A 18 15.72 -4.91 7.52
C ILE A 18 16.72 -5.80 6.80
N TRP A 19 16.47 -6.04 5.52
CA TRP A 19 17.33 -6.77 4.62
C TRP A 19 17.78 -5.83 3.51
N GLU A 20 19.10 -5.66 3.42
CA GLU A 20 19.71 -4.97 2.28
C GLU A 20 19.47 -5.77 0.99
N THR A 21 19.09 -5.07 -0.07
CA THR A 21 18.92 -5.67 -1.38
C THR A 21 19.85 -5.06 -2.41
N GLY A 22 20.16 -5.82 -3.47
CA GLY A 22 20.94 -5.32 -4.60
C GLY A 22 20.18 -4.35 -5.53
N PHE A 23 18.97 -3.93 -5.16
CA PHE A 23 18.08 -3.12 -6.01
C PHE A 23 18.01 -1.64 -5.62
N GLY A 24 18.84 -1.20 -4.65
CA GLY A 24 18.83 0.18 -4.17
C GLY A 24 17.64 0.52 -3.27
N ILE A 25 16.98 -0.51 -2.74
CA ILE A 25 15.94 -0.43 -1.70
C ILE A 25 16.22 -1.53 -0.67
N ASP A 26 15.82 -1.31 0.57
CA ASP A 26 15.84 -2.36 1.59
C ASP A 26 14.42 -2.88 1.83
N CYS A 27 14.29 -4.03 2.49
CA CYS A 27 12.97 -4.57 2.79
C CYS A 27 12.90 -5.30 4.12
N ILE A 28 11.71 -5.28 4.74
CA ILE A 28 11.32 -6.24 5.77
C ILE A 28 10.50 -7.33 5.06
N PRO A 29 11.05 -8.55 4.87
CA PRO A 29 10.39 -9.54 4.02
C PRO A 29 9.20 -10.20 4.73
N SER A 30 8.18 -10.56 3.95
CA SER A 30 7.10 -11.44 4.40
C SER A 30 7.42 -12.90 4.09
N THR A 31 6.80 -13.82 4.83
CA THR A 31 6.83 -15.25 4.54
C THR A 31 5.41 -15.80 4.59
N LEU A 32 5.21 -17.04 4.15
CA LEU A 32 3.92 -17.72 4.25
C LEU A 32 3.36 -17.72 5.68
N HIS A 33 4.20 -17.63 6.72
CA HIS A 33 3.76 -17.62 8.11
C HIS A 33 3.05 -16.32 8.54
N LEU A 34 3.06 -15.27 7.72
CA LEU A 34 2.40 -14.00 8.05
C LEU A 34 0.90 -14.17 8.34
N HIS A 35 0.25 -15.20 7.77
CA HIS A 35 -1.15 -15.54 8.05
C HIS A 35 -1.48 -15.77 9.52
N ARG A 36 -0.46 -16.00 10.37
CA ARG A 36 -0.63 -16.21 11.81
C ARG A 36 -0.77 -14.89 12.59
N ALA A 37 -0.35 -13.77 12.00
CA ALA A 37 -0.26 -12.50 12.72
C ALA A 37 -1.60 -12.10 13.32
N GLY A 38 -2.71 -12.15 12.56
CA GLY A 38 -4.03 -11.82 13.10
C GLY A 38 -4.44 -12.61 14.37
N ILE A 39 -4.05 -13.89 14.48
CA ILE A 39 -4.36 -14.73 15.66
C ILE A 39 -3.44 -14.36 16.82
N GLU A 40 -2.14 -14.22 16.57
CA GLU A 40 -1.15 -13.90 17.60
C GLU A 40 -1.37 -12.49 18.18
N MET A 41 -1.89 -11.56 17.36
CA MET A 41 -2.16 -10.19 17.75
C MET A 41 -3.48 -9.96 18.46
N ALA A 42 -4.37 -10.96 18.52
CA ALA A 42 -5.64 -10.83 19.22
C ALA A 42 -5.47 -10.51 20.73
N GLY A 43 -4.34 -10.88 21.32
CA GLY A 43 -4.01 -10.65 22.72
C GLY A 43 -3.35 -9.31 23.06
N ASP A 44 -2.94 -8.51 22.06
CA ASP A 44 -2.28 -7.21 22.28
C ASP A 44 -2.95 -6.07 21.50
N PRO A 45 -4.04 -5.49 22.03
CA PRO A 45 -4.70 -4.34 21.41
C PRO A 45 -3.79 -3.12 21.23
N GLY A 46 -2.75 -2.97 22.06
CA GLY A 46 -1.82 -1.84 22.01
C GLY A 46 -0.74 -1.96 20.94
N ALA A 47 -0.56 -3.16 20.38
CA ALA A 47 0.49 -3.42 19.40
C ALA A 47 0.39 -2.54 18.16
N MET A 48 -0.81 -2.27 17.66
CA MET A 48 -0.98 -1.50 16.42
C MET A 48 -0.31 -0.12 16.51
N LEU A 49 -0.55 0.58 17.62
CA LEU A 49 0.05 1.90 17.90
C LEU A 49 1.56 1.80 18.15
N ARG A 50 2.00 0.77 18.89
CA ARG A 50 3.41 0.52 19.21
C ARG A 50 4.25 0.31 17.94
N ILE A 51 3.83 -0.63 17.11
CA ILE A 51 4.49 -0.98 15.85
C ILE A 51 4.53 0.24 14.91
N ALA A 52 3.42 0.98 14.80
CA ALA A 52 3.38 2.18 13.97
C ALA A 52 4.36 3.26 14.46
N LYS A 53 4.60 3.36 15.76
CA LYS A 53 5.60 4.27 16.31
C LYS A 53 7.02 3.78 16.02
N GLU A 54 7.30 2.49 16.18
CA GLU A 54 8.62 1.90 15.95
C GLU A 54 9.05 2.00 14.48
N VAL A 55 8.13 1.73 13.53
CA VAL A 55 8.40 1.87 12.10
C VAL A 55 8.71 3.33 11.73
N ARG A 56 8.04 4.30 12.36
CA ARG A 56 8.34 5.74 12.17
C ARG A 56 9.71 6.17 12.70
N CYS A 57 10.39 5.35 13.49
CA CYS A 57 11.74 5.62 13.98
C CYS A 57 12.85 5.09 13.05
N LEU A 58 12.49 4.54 11.88
CA LEU A 58 13.43 4.14 10.85
C LEU A 58 13.90 5.36 10.05
N GLU A 59 15.18 5.37 9.67
CA GLU A 59 15.80 6.47 8.91
C GLU A 59 15.64 6.25 7.40
N TYR A 60 14.41 6.25 6.91
CA TYR A 60 14.10 6.23 5.48
C TYR A 60 13.25 7.44 5.11
N ASP A 61 13.50 8.02 3.94
CA ASP A 61 12.67 9.09 3.39
C ASP A 61 11.25 8.58 3.08
N TYR A 62 11.14 7.32 2.64
CA TYR A 62 9.87 6.68 2.28
C TYR A 62 9.84 5.22 2.73
N ALA A 63 8.68 4.78 3.21
CA ALA A 63 8.37 3.37 3.46
C ALA A 63 7.14 2.97 2.63
N ILE A 64 7.29 1.93 1.80
CA ILE A 64 6.17 1.37 1.01
C ILE A 64 5.73 0.07 1.67
N VAL A 65 4.45 0.01 2.05
CA VAL A 65 3.84 -1.18 2.66
C VAL A 65 2.91 -1.84 1.65
N ASP A 66 3.29 -3.02 1.17
CA ASP A 66 2.41 -3.86 0.35
C ASP A 66 1.47 -4.66 1.25
N SER A 67 0.20 -4.27 1.27
CA SER A 67 -0.80 -4.88 2.14
C SER A 67 -1.44 -6.12 1.49
N PRO A 68 -1.73 -7.20 2.26
CA PRO A 68 -2.51 -8.31 1.73
C PRO A 68 -3.94 -7.85 1.38
N PRO A 69 -4.66 -8.58 0.50
CA PRO A 69 -6.04 -8.26 0.19
C PRO A 69 -6.95 -8.55 1.40
N GLY A 70 -7.98 -7.71 1.57
CA GLY A 70 -9.07 -7.93 2.53
C GLY A 70 -8.86 -7.29 3.91
N LEU A 71 -9.90 -7.28 4.74
CA LEU A 71 -9.94 -6.56 6.02
C LEU A 71 -9.28 -7.32 7.19
N SER A 72 -8.06 -7.83 6.96
CA SER A 72 -7.29 -8.57 7.95
C SER A 72 -6.61 -7.65 8.98
N TYR A 73 -5.98 -8.23 10.01
CA TYR A 73 -5.20 -7.43 10.97
C TYR A 73 -4.02 -6.73 10.29
N GLU A 74 -3.32 -7.46 9.43
CA GLU A 74 -2.14 -6.98 8.69
C GLU A 74 -2.51 -5.81 7.77
N PHE A 75 -3.67 -5.89 7.11
CA PHE A 75 -4.22 -4.80 6.30
C PHE A 75 -4.53 -3.56 7.14
N ARG A 76 -5.21 -3.72 8.28
CA ARG A 76 -5.46 -2.60 9.21
C ARG A 76 -4.18 -2.02 9.78
N GLN A 77 -3.18 -2.86 10.04
CA GLN A 77 -1.91 -2.40 10.55
C GLN A 77 -1.16 -1.59 9.49
N ALA A 78 -1.17 -2.02 8.22
CA ALA A 78 -0.64 -1.22 7.11
C ALA A 78 -1.27 0.18 7.05
N ILE A 79 -2.61 0.28 7.18
CA ILE A 79 -3.31 1.56 7.25
C ILE A 79 -2.86 2.39 8.47
N ASN A 80 -2.76 1.78 9.66
CA ASN A 80 -2.37 2.50 10.87
C ASN A 80 -0.94 3.07 10.81
N MET A 81 -0.04 2.39 10.10
CA MET A 81 1.35 2.84 9.91
C MET A 81 1.49 3.89 8.81
N ALA A 82 0.56 3.94 7.85
CA ALA A 82 0.67 4.79 6.68
C ALA A 82 0.39 6.27 6.98
N ASP A 83 1.09 7.16 6.27
CA ASP A 83 0.70 8.56 6.15
C ASP A 83 -0.21 8.77 4.93
N ILE A 84 0.05 8.01 3.85
CA ILE A 84 -0.77 7.97 2.63
C ILE A 84 -1.15 6.51 2.34
N VAL A 85 -2.44 6.26 2.15
CA VAL A 85 -3.00 4.98 1.68
C VAL A 85 -3.33 5.12 0.20
N LEU A 86 -2.60 4.39 -0.65
CA LEU A 86 -2.85 4.33 -2.09
C LEU A 86 -3.78 3.17 -2.42
N SER A 87 -4.90 3.46 -3.07
CA SER A 87 -5.86 2.44 -3.53
C SER A 87 -5.78 2.30 -5.05
N PRO A 88 -5.05 1.32 -5.59
CA PRO A 88 -5.08 1.04 -7.03
C PRO A 88 -6.46 0.51 -7.43
N MET A 89 -7.13 1.17 -8.37
CA MET A 89 -8.52 0.88 -8.71
C MET A 89 -8.72 0.63 -10.21
N THR A 90 -9.36 -0.47 -10.55
CA THR A 90 -9.84 -0.83 -11.89
C THR A 90 -11.26 -0.29 -12.11
N TYR A 91 -11.69 -0.18 -13.37
CA TYR A 91 -13.09 0.14 -13.70
C TYR A 91 -13.93 -1.13 -13.75
N ASP A 92 -14.30 -1.66 -12.58
CA ASP A 92 -15.27 -2.74 -12.44
C ASP A 92 -16.21 -2.52 -11.24
N ARG A 93 -17.35 -3.21 -11.23
CA ARG A 93 -18.40 -3.01 -10.21
C ARG A 93 -17.94 -3.36 -8.79
N TRP A 94 -16.96 -4.26 -8.65
CA TRP A 94 -16.48 -4.69 -7.34
C TRP A 94 -15.50 -3.68 -6.75
N ALA A 95 -14.75 -2.99 -7.59
CA ALA A 95 -13.81 -1.95 -7.18
C ALA A 95 -14.51 -0.82 -6.40
N VAL A 96 -15.68 -0.36 -6.87
CA VAL A 96 -16.47 0.69 -6.19
C VAL A 96 -16.95 0.22 -4.81
N GLN A 97 -17.42 -1.01 -4.69
CA GLN A 97 -17.81 -1.55 -3.38
C GLN A 97 -16.60 -1.72 -2.45
N GLY A 98 -15.48 -2.19 -2.98
CA GLY A 98 -14.25 -2.41 -2.22
C GLY A 98 -13.66 -1.12 -1.65
N VAL A 99 -13.71 -0.01 -2.40
CA VAL A 99 -13.18 1.27 -1.93
C VAL A 99 -14.03 1.85 -0.79
N GLY A 100 -15.33 1.60 -0.75
CA GLY A 100 -16.20 1.97 0.38
C GLY A 100 -15.74 1.33 1.69
N MET A 101 -15.39 0.04 1.64
CA MET A 101 -14.85 -0.68 2.80
C MET A 101 -13.49 -0.10 3.24
N LEU A 102 -12.65 0.33 2.29
CA LEU A 102 -11.39 0.98 2.59
C LEU A 102 -11.58 2.36 3.22
N ILE A 103 -12.53 3.17 2.73
CA ILE A 103 -12.90 4.47 3.32
C ILE A 103 -13.27 4.27 4.79
N ASP A 104 -14.08 3.25 5.11
CA ASP A 104 -14.47 2.93 6.48
C ASP A 104 -13.28 2.57 7.37
N GLU A 105 -12.35 1.74 6.90
CA GLU A 105 -11.15 1.38 7.68
C GLU A 105 -10.21 2.56 7.90
N VAL A 106 -10.00 3.41 6.87
CA VAL A 106 -9.23 4.65 7.01
C VAL A 106 -9.92 5.59 8.01
N ALA A 107 -11.24 5.70 7.97
CA ALA A 107 -12.00 6.50 8.94
C ALA A 107 -11.85 5.96 10.38
N LYS A 108 -11.81 4.64 10.57
CA LYS A 108 -11.53 4.02 11.88
C LYS A 108 -10.12 4.36 12.38
N ALA A 109 -9.10 4.23 11.53
CA ALA A 109 -7.73 4.60 11.87
C ALA A 109 -7.61 6.08 12.28
N ARG A 110 -8.29 6.98 11.56
CA ARG A 110 -8.35 8.41 11.90
C ARG A 110 -9.03 8.69 13.24
N LYS A 111 -10.12 7.99 13.55
CA LYS A 111 -10.80 8.08 14.86
C LYS A 111 -9.90 7.65 16.01
N SER A 112 -8.95 6.75 15.76
CA SER A 112 -7.94 6.30 16.72
C SER A 112 -6.72 7.23 16.84
N GLY A 113 -6.77 8.43 16.23
CA GLY A 113 -5.71 9.43 16.30
C GLY A 113 -4.78 9.48 15.09
N GLY A 114 -5.07 8.71 14.04
CA GLY A 114 -4.36 8.78 12.77
C GLY A 114 -4.78 9.96 11.88
N SER A 115 -3.98 10.24 10.85
CA SER A 115 -4.23 11.29 9.85
C SER A 115 -4.02 10.82 8.42
N GLN A 116 -4.17 9.50 8.18
CA GLN A 116 -3.96 8.84 6.89
C GLN A 116 -4.70 9.59 5.77
N ARG A 117 -4.03 9.99 4.69
CA ARG A 117 -4.70 10.46 3.45
C ARG A 117 -5.02 9.26 2.56
N LEU A 118 -6.25 9.15 2.06
CA LEU A 118 -6.63 8.09 1.12
C LEU A 118 -6.62 8.67 -0.29
N LEU A 119 -5.86 8.08 -1.20
CA LEU A 119 -5.74 8.49 -2.59
C LEU A 119 -6.00 7.31 -3.53
N VAL A 120 -6.99 7.44 -4.41
CA VAL A 120 -7.32 6.43 -5.41
C VAL A 120 -6.48 6.64 -6.66
N VAL A 121 -5.83 5.58 -7.13
CA VAL A 121 -5.00 5.60 -8.34
C VAL A 121 -5.68 4.75 -9.41
N PRO A 122 -6.25 5.33 -10.48
CA PRO A 122 -6.78 4.56 -11.59
C PRO A 122 -5.69 3.66 -12.17
N SER A 123 -5.89 2.35 -12.12
CA SER A 123 -4.84 1.36 -12.36
C SER A 123 -5.35 0.24 -13.26
N ILE A 124 -4.55 -0.14 -14.25
CA ILE A 124 -4.90 -1.19 -15.24
C ILE A 124 -6.20 -0.82 -16.00
N VAL A 125 -6.37 0.48 -16.26
CA VAL A 125 -7.51 1.07 -16.98
C VAL A 125 -7.09 1.59 -18.36
N SER A 126 -8.05 1.74 -19.25
CA SER A 126 -7.95 2.57 -20.45
C SER A 126 -8.30 4.03 -20.12
N GLY A 127 -8.01 4.96 -21.04
CA GLY A 127 -8.33 6.38 -20.80
C GLY A 127 -9.83 6.63 -20.58
N SER A 128 -10.70 5.94 -21.32
CA SER A 128 -12.14 6.06 -21.14
C SER A 128 -12.66 5.38 -19.87
N GLU A 129 -11.99 4.34 -19.38
CA GLU A 129 -12.29 3.73 -18.07
C GLU A 129 -11.86 4.66 -16.92
N ASP A 130 -10.72 5.34 -17.04
CA ASP A 130 -10.25 6.36 -16.07
C ASP A 130 -11.25 7.54 -15.98
N GLU A 131 -11.65 8.11 -17.12
CA GLU A 131 -12.64 9.19 -17.17
C GLU A 131 -13.96 8.81 -16.49
N LYS A 132 -14.48 7.61 -16.78
CA LYS A 132 -15.72 7.11 -16.17
C LYS A 132 -15.55 6.86 -14.68
N LEU A 133 -14.44 6.27 -14.26
CA LEU A 133 -14.16 6.02 -12.84
C LEU A 133 -14.19 7.31 -12.03
N ARG A 134 -13.55 8.37 -12.55
CA ARG A 134 -13.55 9.70 -11.92
C ARG A 134 -14.94 10.33 -11.90
N GLN A 135 -15.69 10.20 -12.98
CA GLN A 135 -17.05 10.72 -13.08
C GLN A 135 -18.00 10.01 -12.10
N ASP A 136 -17.95 8.68 -12.05
CA ASP A 136 -18.86 7.84 -11.26
C ASP A 136 -18.58 7.98 -9.74
N MET A 137 -17.40 8.45 -9.35
CA MET A 137 -16.96 8.60 -7.96
C MET A 137 -16.62 10.04 -7.57
N ASP A 138 -17.10 11.01 -8.34
CA ASP A 138 -16.85 12.42 -8.09
C ASP A 138 -17.39 12.83 -6.71
N GLY A 139 -16.54 13.48 -5.91
CA GLY A 139 -16.85 13.88 -4.54
C GLY A 139 -16.84 12.76 -3.49
N GLU A 140 -16.71 11.49 -3.87
CA GLU A 140 -16.64 10.37 -2.91
C GLU A 140 -15.21 10.07 -2.46
N VAL A 141 -14.25 10.15 -3.38
CA VAL A 141 -12.84 9.85 -3.14
C VAL A 141 -11.92 10.90 -3.75
N GLU A 142 -10.74 11.05 -3.17
CA GLU A 142 -9.67 11.81 -3.79
C GLU A 142 -8.93 10.92 -4.80
N PHE A 143 -8.81 11.39 -6.04
CA PHE A 143 -8.04 10.69 -7.07
C PHE A 143 -6.64 11.30 -7.23
N SER A 144 -5.66 10.43 -7.45
CA SER A 144 -4.35 10.83 -7.98
C SER A 144 -4.52 11.51 -9.35
N ARG A 145 -3.65 12.48 -9.62
CA ARG A 145 -3.53 13.10 -10.95
C ARG A 145 -2.92 12.14 -11.97
N ALA A 146 -2.16 11.16 -11.52
CA ALA A 146 -1.63 10.10 -12.36
C ALA A 146 -2.67 8.97 -12.56
N SER A 147 -2.54 8.27 -13.69
CA SER A 147 -3.21 7.00 -13.92
C SER A 147 -2.25 6.00 -14.56
N ILE A 148 -2.39 4.73 -14.18
CA ILE A 148 -1.57 3.63 -14.67
C ILE A 148 -2.39 2.88 -15.72
N LEU A 149 -2.05 3.11 -16.99
CA LEU A 149 -2.83 2.53 -18.10
C LEU A 149 -2.51 1.05 -18.29
N ARG A 150 -3.51 0.30 -18.76
CA ARG A 150 -3.38 -1.11 -19.12
C ARG A 150 -2.41 -1.28 -20.29
N LYS A 151 -1.15 -1.59 -20.00
CA LYS A 151 -0.09 -1.81 -21.00
C LYS A 151 0.62 -3.15 -20.75
N GLY A 152 0.89 -3.89 -21.83
CA GLY A 152 1.56 -5.19 -21.76
C GLY A 152 2.99 -5.13 -21.19
N VAL A 153 3.65 -3.97 -21.31
CA VAL A 153 5.00 -3.73 -20.76
C VAL A 153 5.04 -3.86 -19.24
N VAL A 154 4.02 -3.38 -18.54
CA VAL A 154 3.92 -3.48 -17.07
C VAL A 154 3.84 -4.94 -16.64
N LYS A 155 2.96 -5.71 -17.29
CA LYS A 155 2.82 -7.16 -17.03
C LYS A 155 4.13 -7.92 -17.30
N THR A 156 4.84 -7.53 -18.36
CA THR A 156 6.10 -8.19 -18.75
C THR A 156 7.24 -7.88 -17.77
N ALA A 157 7.36 -6.63 -17.34
CA ALA A 157 8.33 -6.20 -16.34
C ALA A 157 8.11 -6.93 -15.00
N LEU A 158 6.86 -6.97 -14.53
CA LEU A 158 6.45 -7.70 -13.33
C LEU A 158 6.82 -9.19 -13.42
N GLY A 159 6.45 -9.86 -14.51
CA GLY A 159 6.73 -11.29 -14.69
C GLY A 159 8.21 -11.64 -14.79
N ARG A 160 9.09 -10.66 -15.04
CA ARG A 160 10.55 -10.85 -15.13
C ARG A 160 11.32 -10.29 -13.94
N GLY A 161 10.64 -9.64 -12.98
CA GLY A 161 11.30 -8.95 -11.87
C GLY A 161 12.30 -7.89 -12.33
N ARG A 162 11.94 -7.12 -13.38
CA ARG A 162 12.79 -6.06 -13.94
C ARG A 162 12.10 -4.70 -13.84
N PRO A 163 12.88 -3.61 -13.76
CA PRO A 163 12.33 -2.27 -13.93
C PRO A 163 11.59 -2.10 -15.26
N LEU A 164 10.68 -1.12 -15.30
CA LEU A 164 10.07 -0.68 -16.56
C LEU A 164 11.16 -0.13 -17.51
N PRO A 165 10.99 -0.27 -18.84
CA PRO A 165 11.93 0.32 -19.79
C PRO A 165 11.99 1.83 -19.63
N SER A 166 13.21 2.36 -19.60
CA SER A 166 13.44 3.80 -19.49
C SER A 166 12.84 4.57 -20.67
N GLY A 167 12.14 5.65 -20.37
CA GLY A 167 11.43 6.48 -21.33
C GLY A 167 10.09 5.90 -21.82
N SER A 168 9.61 4.80 -21.25
CA SER A 168 8.29 4.27 -21.60
C SER A 168 7.15 5.08 -20.97
N ASP A 169 6.01 5.17 -21.65
CA ASP A 169 4.80 5.82 -21.11
C ASP A 169 4.46 5.32 -19.69
N SER A 170 4.64 4.01 -19.44
CA SER A 170 4.35 3.41 -18.15
C SER A 170 5.33 3.87 -17.07
N GLU A 171 6.63 3.98 -17.38
CA GLU A 171 7.60 4.55 -16.42
C GLU A 171 7.24 5.99 -16.09
N GLU A 172 6.87 6.79 -17.09
CA GLU A 172 6.46 8.18 -16.88
C GLU A 172 5.20 8.29 -15.99
N GLN A 173 4.24 7.38 -16.17
CA GLN A 173 3.03 7.33 -15.32
C GLN A 173 3.37 7.08 -13.84
N PHE A 174 4.26 6.12 -13.54
CA PHE A 174 4.71 5.88 -12.17
C PHE A 174 5.56 7.04 -11.62
N HIS A 175 6.36 7.70 -12.47
CA HIS A 175 7.13 8.88 -12.07
C HIS A 175 6.26 10.11 -11.78
N ARG A 176 5.14 10.28 -12.50
CA ARG A 176 4.17 11.33 -12.16
C ARG A 176 3.50 11.05 -10.82
N LEU A 177 3.18 9.79 -10.53
CA LEU A 177 2.65 9.38 -9.25
C LEU A 177 3.66 9.63 -8.12
N SER A 178 4.93 9.25 -8.29
CA SER A 178 5.95 9.49 -7.25
C SER A 178 6.12 10.98 -6.93
N LYS A 179 6.12 11.84 -7.95
CA LYS A 179 6.18 13.31 -7.79
C LYS A 179 4.96 13.89 -7.08
N GLU A 180 3.79 13.30 -7.22
CA GLU A 180 2.58 13.74 -6.52
C GLU A 180 2.62 13.40 -5.02
N LEU A 181 3.38 12.36 -4.65
CA LEU A 181 3.49 11.85 -3.29
C LEU A 181 4.68 12.41 -2.52
N SER A 182 5.60 13.10 -3.20
CA SER A 182 6.78 13.75 -2.61
C SER A 182 6.47 15.19 -2.20
#